data_AF-A0A3M1H777-F1
#
_entry.id   AF-A0A3M1H777-F1
#
_cell.length_a   1.000
_cell.length_b   1.000
_cell.length_c   1.000
_cell.angle_alpha   90.00
_cell.angle_beta   90.00
_cell.angle_gamma   90.00
#
_symmetry.space_group_name_H-M   'P 1'
#
loop_
_entity.id
_entity.type
_entity.pdbx_description
1 polymer ?
#
loop_
_entity_poly.entity_id
_entity_poly.type
_entity_poly.pdbx_seq_one_letter_code
_entity_poly.pdbx_strand_id
1 'polypeptide(L)'
;MFPLSRGAPLNSVDELVKKLNCRFGWLLGEHQRDRLKGFIKERGKQLSFSKPEEYIHFLLKNPESEIQQKEWFFLIEALSVKKTEWFRYPASFEVLQEKILPEVLKEKKKISFWSAGCATGEEIYSLM
;
A
#
# COMPACT_ATOMS: atom_id res chain seq x y z
N MET A 1 20.74 10.89 13.01
CA MET A 1 21.82 11.18 12.04
C MET A 1 22.17 9.85 11.39
N PHE A 2 21.49 9.49 10.29
CA PHE A 2 21.71 8.22 9.59
C PHE A 2 22.67 8.45 8.42
N PRO A 3 23.67 7.58 8.20
CA PRO A 3 24.74 7.86 7.27
C PRO A 3 24.28 7.62 5.83
N LEU A 4 24.52 8.61 4.98
CA LEU A 4 24.40 8.53 3.54
C LEU A 4 25.65 7.82 2.98
N SER A 5 25.51 6.62 2.42
CA SER A 5 26.54 6.01 1.57
C SER A 5 25.99 5.64 0.18
N ARG A 6 26.39 6.48 -0.79
CA ARG A 6 26.78 6.20 -2.19
C ARG A 6 25.93 5.26 -3.05
N GLY A 7 25.39 5.84 -4.14
CA GLY A 7 25.58 5.28 -5.48
C GLY A 7 24.33 4.81 -6.25
N ALA A 8 23.40 5.70 -6.60
CA ALA A 8 22.44 5.50 -7.70
C ALA A 8 21.81 6.86 -8.07
N PRO A 9 21.39 7.12 -9.33
CA PRO A 9 20.92 8.43 -9.76
C PRO A 9 19.68 8.86 -8.96
N LEU A 10 19.83 9.94 -8.21
CA LEU A 10 18.92 10.40 -7.16
C LEU A 10 17.68 11.17 -7.67
N ASN A 11 17.36 11.13 -8.97
CA ASN A 11 16.52 12.21 -9.54
C ASN A 11 15.11 11.83 -10.00
N SER A 12 14.74 10.55 -10.18
CA SER A 12 13.40 10.19 -10.69
C SER A 12 12.58 9.33 -9.72
N VAL A 13 13.21 8.36 -9.04
CA VAL A 13 12.50 7.51 -8.07
C VAL A 13 12.10 8.31 -6.83
N ASP A 14 12.97 9.19 -6.34
CA ASP A 14 12.66 10.04 -5.19
C ASP A 14 11.54 11.05 -5.50
N GLU A 15 11.45 11.52 -6.75
CA GLU A 15 10.33 12.35 -7.20
C GLU A 15 9.00 11.58 -7.17
N LEU A 16 9.01 10.33 -7.65
CA LEU A 16 7.84 9.46 -7.58
C LEU A 16 7.43 9.17 -6.13
N VAL A 17 8.39 8.91 -5.23
CA VAL A 17 8.14 8.72 -3.80
C VAL A 17 7.51 9.97 -3.18
N LYS A 18 8.02 11.16 -3.52
CA LYS A 18 7.45 12.43 -3.05
C LYS A 18 6.01 12.61 -3.55
N LYS A 19 5.72 12.28 -4.81
CA LYS A 19 4.35 12.33 -5.37
C LYS A 19 3.41 11.32 -4.71
N LEU A 20 3.88 10.10 -4.44
CA LEU A 20 3.12 9.09 -3.69
C LEU A 20 2.79 9.59 -2.28
N ASN A 21 3.74 10.25 -1.62
CA ASN A 21 3.50 10.85 -0.31
C ASN A 21 2.47 11.98 -0.36
N CYS A 22 2.59 12.92 -1.31
CA CYS A 22 1.64 14.02 -1.44
C CYS A 22 0.22 13.57 -1.82
N ARG A 23 0.09 12.48 -2.60
CA ARG A 23 -1.21 12.03 -3.12
C ARG A 23 -1.91 11.02 -2.19
N PHE A 24 -1.15 10.12 -1.57
CA PHE A 24 -1.70 8.99 -0.78
C PHE A 24 -1.23 8.95 0.67
N GLY A 25 -0.32 9.85 1.07
CA GLY A 25 0.25 9.85 2.43
C GLY A 25 1.21 8.69 2.70
N TRP A 26 1.64 7.95 1.67
CA TRP A 26 2.48 6.77 1.85
C TRP A 26 3.92 7.13 2.21
N LEU A 27 4.42 6.52 3.28
CA LEU A 27 5.82 6.57 3.71
C LEU A 27 6.49 5.25 3.35
N LEU A 28 7.22 5.24 2.23
CA LEU A 28 7.90 4.06 1.72
C LEU A 28 9.21 3.81 2.47
N GLY A 29 9.23 2.76 3.29
CA GLY A 29 10.45 2.21 3.90
C GLY A 29 11.37 1.56 2.84
N GLU A 30 12.62 1.23 3.21
CA GLU A 30 13.63 0.73 2.27
C GLU A 30 13.17 -0.50 1.48
N HIS A 31 12.59 -1.50 2.15
CA HIS A 31 12.06 -2.70 1.49
C HIS A 31 10.95 -2.39 0.47
N GLN A 32 10.14 -1.37 0.70
CA GLN A 32 9.07 -0.97 -0.23
C GLN A 32 9.64 -0.22 -1.43
N ARG A 33 10.75 0.52 -1.25
CA ARG A 33 11.50 1.15 -2.34
C ARG A 33 12.16 0.13 -3.25
N ASP A 34 12.64 -0.98 -2.72
CA ASP A 34 13.20 -2.07 -3.54
C ASP A 34 12.12 -2.76 -4.38
N ARG A 35 10.94 -3.00 -3.78
CA ARG A 35 9.75 -3.47 -4.53
C ARG A 35 9.34 -2.49 -5.63
N LEU A 36 9.32 -1.19 -5.33
CA LEU A 36 9.04 -0.14 -6.30
C LEU A 36 10.01 -0.18 -7.49
N LYS A 37 11.32 -0.28 -7.23
CA LYS A 37 12.34 -0.41 -8.28
C LYS A 37 12.16 -1.67 -9.12
N GLY A 38 11.84 -2.80 -8.49
CA GLY A 38 11.52 -4.06 -9.16
C GLY A 38 10.33 -3.93 -10.11
N PHE A 39 9.24 -3.36 -9.59
CA PHE A 39 8.02 -3.13 -10.38
C PHE A 39 8.27 -2.20 -11.57
N ILE A 40 8.93 -1.06 -11.37
CA ILE A 40 9.27 -0.12 -12.44
C ILE A 40 10.08 -0.80 -13.54
N LYS A 41 11.05 -1.64 -13.17
CA LYS A 41 11.90 -2.34 -14.14
C LYS A 41 11.11 -3.38 -14.93
N GLU A 42 10.21 -4.11 -14.28
CA GLU A 42 9.38 -5.13 -14.93
C GLU A 42 8.33 -4.51 -15.85
N ARG A 43 7.60 -3.49 -15.37
CA ARG A 43 6.61 -2.75 -16.17
C ARG A 43 7.24 -1.96 -17.30
N GLY A 44 8.38 -1.33 -17.06
CA GLY A 44 9.14 -0.63 -18.10
C GLY A 44 9.48 -1.55 -19.28
N LYS A 45 9.90 -2.80 -19.01
CA LYS A 45 10.14 -3.80 -20.06
C LYS A 45 8.88 -4.20 -20.81
N GLN A 46 7.75 -4.36 -20.12
CA GLN A 46 6.47 -4.73 -20.75
C GLN A 46 5.97 -3.66 -21.73
N LEU A 47 6.27 -2.39 -21.44
CA LEU A 47 5.93 -1.24 -22.29
C LEU A 47 7.04 -0.88 -23.28
N SER A 48 8.06 -1.74 -23.44
CA SER A 48 9.20 -1.55 -24.35
C SER A 48 10.04 -0.29 -24.07
N PHE A 49 10.05 0.22 -22.83
CA PHE A 49 10.95 1.30 -22.43
C PHE A 49 12.37 0.76 -22.24
N SER A 50 13.35 1.50 -22.77
CA SER A 50 14.77 1.12 -22.65
C SER A 50 15.33 1.44 -21.28
N LYS A 51 14.78 2.46 -20.61
CA LYS A 51 15.27 2.98 -19.33
C LYS A 51 14.14 3.13 -18.31
N PRO A 52 14.37 2.77 -17.03
CA PRO A 52 13.41 2.99 -15.95
C PRO A 52 12.95 4.45 -15.81
N GLU A 53 13.84 5.40 -16.09
CA GLU A 53 13.57 6.83 -15.97
C GLU A 53 12.53 7.30 -17.00
N GLU A 54 12.51 6.70 -18.20
CA GLU A 54 11.52 7.01 -19.25
C GLU A 54 10.11 6.63 -18.82
N TYR A 55 9.98 5.47 -18.15
CA TYR A 55 8.71 5.03 -17.59
C TYR A 55 8.24 5.95 -16.45
N ILE A 56 9.15 6.38 -15.56
CA ILE A 56 8.81 7.32 -14.49
C ILE A 56 8.36 8.67 -15.07
N HIS A 57 9.08 9.18 -16.08
CA HIS A 57 8.69 10.42 -16.75
C HIS A 57 7.33 10.28 -17.44
N PHE A 58 7.07 9.14 -18.08
CA PHE A 58 5.77 8.82 -18.69
C PHE A 58 4.63 8.80 -17.65
N LEU A 59 4.86 8.23 -16.47
CA LEU A 59 3.90 8.21 -15.35
C LEU A 59 3.59 9.62 -14.80
N LEU A 60 4.59 10.51 -14.82
CA LEU A 60 4.49 11.86 -14.24
C LEU A 60 3.99 12.93 -15.23
N LYS A 61 4.07 12.68 -16.54
CA LYS A 61 3.81 13.69 -17.58
C LYS A 61 2.38 14.23 -17.58
N ASN A 62 1.37 13.36 -17.52
CA ASN A 62 -0.05 13.74 -17.58
C ASN A 62 -0.90 12.82 -16.67
N PRO A 63 -1.15 13.20 -15.40
CA PRO A 63 -1.88 12.34 -14.45
C PRO A 63 -3.37 12.15 -14.79
N GLU A 64 -3.93 12.94 -15.71
CA GLU A 64 -5.35 12.91 -16.07
C GLU A 64 -5.67 11.99 -17.24
N SER A 65 -4.68 11.58 -18.04
CA SER A 65 -4.95 10.68 -19.15
C SER A 65 -5.23 9.26 -18.65
N GLU A 66 -6.20 8.59 -19.29
CA GLU A 66 -6.73 7.29 -18.87
C GLU A 66 -5.64 6.22 -18.74
N ILE A 67 -4.61 6.29 -19.60
CA ILE A 67 -3.49 5.36 -19.60
C ILE A 67 -2.64 5.53 -18.35
N GLN A 68 -2.33 6.78 -17.96
CA GLN A 68 -1.57 7.06 -16.75
C GLN A 68 -2.38 6.68 -15.51
N GLN A 69 -3.69 6.95 -15.49
CA GLN A 69 -4.54 6.52 -14.37
C GLN A 69 -4.50 4.99 -14.17
N LYS A 70 -4.55 4.22 -15.26
CA LYS A 70 -4.40 2.76 -15.22
C LYS A 70 -3.03 2.33 -14.71
N GLU A 71 -1.95 2.96 -15.18
CA GLU A 71 -0.60 2.64 -14.69
C GLU A 71 -0.39 3.01 -13.22
N TRP A 72 -0.96 4.13 -12.76
CA TRP A 72 -1.00 4.50 -11.35
C TRP A 72 -1.75 3.47 -10.51
N PHE A 73 -2.86 2.93 -11.03
CA PHE A 73 -3.59 1.85 -10.37
C PHE A 73 -2.74 0.59 -10.22
N PHE A 74 -2.10 0.13 -11.31
CA PHE A 74 -1.21 -1.04 -11.24
C PHE A 74 -0.04 -0.84 -10.28
N LEU A 75 0.54 0.35 -10.25
CA LEU A 75 1.61 0.70 -9.32
C LEU A 75 1.15 0.59 -7.86
N ILE A 76 -0.01 1.19 -7.54
CA ILE A 76 -0.59 1.14 -6.19
C ILE A 76 -0.92 -0.30 -5.81
N GLU A 77 -1.51 -1.06 -6.73
CA GLU A 77 -1.89 -2.45 -6.52
C GLU A 77 -0.67 -3.34 -6.22
N ALA A 78 0.45 -3.14 -6.93
CA ALA A 78 1.68 -3.89 -6.72
C ALA A 78 2.41 -3.51 -5.43
N LEU A 79 2.30 -2.25 -5.00
CA LEU A 79 2.90 -1.76 -3.75
C LEU A 79 2.03 -2.05 -2.53
N SER A 80 0.72 -2.20 -2.71
CA SER A 80 -0.22 -2.52 -1.65
C SER A 80 0.10 -3.89 -1.06
N VAL A 81 0.21 -3.96 0.26
CA VAL A 81 0.38 -5.23 0.96
C VAL A 81 -0.95 -5.98 0.92
N LYS A 82 -1.13 -6.84 -0.08
CA LYS A 82 -2.31 -7.72 -0.21
C LYS A 82 -2.28 -8.94 0.71
N LYS A 83 -1.52 -8.89 1.81
CA LYS A 83 -1.61 -9.98 2.78
C LYS A 83 -2.92 -9.77 3.53
N THR A 84 -3.76 -10.77 3.56
CA THR A 84 -4.80 -11.00 4.57
C THR A 84 -4.68 -12.47 4.93
N GLU A 85 -4.84 -12.76 6.20
CA GLU A 85 -4.84 -14.11 6.73
C GLU A 85 -6.00 -14.20 7.70
N TRP A 86 -6.69 -15.34 7.67
CA TRP A 86 -7.70 -15.68 8.67
C TRP A 86 -7.09 -15.62 10.06
N PHE A 87 -7.77 -14.94 11.00
CA PHE A 87 -7.29 -14.76 12.39
C PHE A 87 -5.85 -14.24 12.50
N ARG A 88 -5.50 -13.19 11.75
CA ARG A 88 -4.15 -12.58 11.80
C ARG A 88 -3.62 -12.31 13.22
N TYR A 89 -4.50 -11.95 14.16
CA TYR A 89 -4.16 -11.74 15.57
C TYR A 89 -5.20 -12.41 16.47
N PRO A 90 -5.08 -13.73 16.77
CA PRO A 90 -6.09 -14.45 17.54
C PRO A 90 -6.29 -13.87 18.94
N ALA A 91 -5.22 -13.41 19.59
CA ALA A 91 -5.28 -12.74 20.90
C ALA A 91 -6.15 -11.47 20.90
N SER A 92 -6.25 -10.75 19.78
CA SER A 92 -7.13 -9.58 19.67
C SER A 92 -8.60 -9.99 19.65
N PHE A 93 -8.94 -11.15 19.07
CA PHE A 93 -10.29 -11.71 19.08
C PHE A 93 -10.67 -12.25 20.46
N GLU A 94 -9.73 -12.88 21.17
CA GLU A 94 -9.94 -13.33 22.56
C GLU A 94 -10.26 -12.14 23.47
N VAL A 95 -9.49 -11.05 23.40
CA VAL A 95 -9.77 -9.84 24.18
C VAL A 95 -11.10 -9.20 23.79
N LEU A 96 -11.44 -9.20 22.50
CA LEU A 96 -12.73 -8.71 22.01
C LEU A 96 -13.89 -9.52 22.63
N GLN A 97 -13.79 -10.84 22.65
CA GLN A 97 -14.82 -11.75 23.16
C GLN A 97 -14.92 -11.75 24.68
N GLU A 98 -13.80 -11.76 25.40
CA GLU A 98 -13.79 -11.94 26.85
C GLU A 98 -13.99 -10.62 27.62
N LYS A 99 -13.55 -9.49 27.05
CA LYS A 99 -13.53 -8.20 27.77
C LYS A 99 -14.44 -7.16 27.12
N ILE A 100 -14.28 -6.91 25.83
CA ILE A 100 -14.91 -5.76 25.16
C ILE A 100 -16.38 -6.01 24.88
N LEU A 101 -16.73 -7.16 24.27
CA LEU A 101 -18.12 -7.50 23.94
C LEU A 101 -19.05 -7.55 25.16
N PRO A 102 -18.68 -8.21 26.28
CA PRO A 102 -19.54 -8.25 27.47
C PRO A 102 -19.75 -6.87 28.11
N GLU A 103 -18.79 -5.96 28.02
CA GLU A 103 -18.94 -4.59 28.52
C GLU A 103 -19.85 -3.75 27.61
N VAL A 104 -19.64 -3.80 26.29
CA VAL A 104 -20.42 -3.02 25.33
C VAL A 104 -21.89 -3.48 25.28
N LEU A 105 -22.14 -4.79 25.40
CA LEU A 105 -23.50 -5.35 25.40
C LEU A 105 -24.32 -4.98 26.64
N LYS A 106 -23.68 -4.56 27.74
CA LYS A 106 -24.39 -4.02 28.93
C LYS A 106 -25.05 -2.68 28.62
N GLU A 107 -24.43 -1.86 27.77
CA GLU A 107 -24.90 -0.50 27.47
C GLU A 107 -25.62 -0.38 26.13
N LYS A 108 -25.26 -1.19 25.13
CA LYS A 108 -25.82 -1.10 23.77
C LYS A 108 -26.34 -2.45 23.26
N LYS A 109 -27.61 -2.48 22.86
CA LYS A 109 -28.27 -3.64 22.25
C LYS A 109 -27.88 -3.91 20.78
N LYS A 110 -27.26 -2.94 20.11
CA LYS A 110 -26.75 -3.06 18.74
C LYS A 110 -25.30 -2.58 18.68
N ILE A 111 -24.44 -3.41 18.11
CA ILE A 111 -23.03 -3.13 17.91
C ILE A 111 -22.79 -2.96 16.41
N SER A 112 -22.09 -1.90 16.04
CA SER A 112 -21.61 -1.66 14.68
C SER A 112 -20.10 -1.81 14.67
N PHE A 113 -19.58 -2.71 13.85
CA PHE A 113 -18.14 -2.86 13.63
C PHE A 113 -17.73 -2.09 12.38
N TRP A 114 -16.54 -1.49 12.43
CA TRP A 114 -15.89 -0.91 11.26
C TRP A 114 -14.47 -1.47 11.17
N SER A 115 -14.17 -2.13 10.06
CA SER A 115 -12.81 -2.58 9.76
C SER A 115 -12.22 -1.71 8.64
N ALA A 116 -11.23 -0.89 9.01
CA ALA A 116 -10.54 0.01 8.10
C ALA A 116 -9.33 -0.70 7.49
N GLY A 117 -9.29 -0.80 6.16
CA GLY A 117 -8.20 -1.50 5.44
C GLY A 117 -8.46 -2.98 5.19
N CYS A 118 -9.73 -3.40 5.08
CA CYS A 118 -10.12 -4.75 4.66
C CYS A 118 -9.55 -5.04 3.27
N ALA A 119 -8.48 -5.84 3.16
CA ALA A 119 -7.91 -6.14 1.84
C ALA A 119 -8.89 -7.00 1.01
N THR A 120 -8.98 -8.30 1.24
CA THR A 120 -9.99 -9.18 0.59
C THR A 120 -11.19 -9.50 1.48
N GLY A 121 -11.24 -8.95 2.71
CA GLY A 121 -12.38 -9.11 3.62
C GLY A 121 -12.32 -10.31 4.57
N GLU A 122 -11.25 -11.11 4.55
CA GLU A 122 -11.08 -12.27 5.46
C GLU A 122 -11.11 -11.88 6.95
N GLU A 123 -10.69 -10.66 7.29
CA GLU A 123 -10.78 -10.11 8.65
C GLU A 123 -12.24 -9.80 9.05
N ILE A 124 -13.13 -9.43 8.11
CA ILE A 124 -14.57 -9.23 8.39
C ILE A 124 -15.23 -10.57 8.66
N TYR A 125 -14.89 -11.61 7.89
CA TYR A 125 -15.43 -12.95 8.12
C TYR A 125 -14.94 -13.57 9.45
N SER A 126 -13.76 -13.19 9.94
CA SER A 126 -13.27 -13.61 11.26
C SER A 126 -13.98 -12.90 12.43
N LEU A 127 -14.61 -11.75 12.19
CA LEU A 127 -15.34 -10.96 13.19
C LEU A 127 -16.82 -11.37 13.33
N MET A 128 -17.35 -12.13 12.37
CA MET A 128 -18.75 -12.55 12.31
C MET A 128 -18.95 -13.88 13.04
#